data_AF-A0A117LTH8-F1
#
_entry.id   AF-A0A117LTH8-F1
#
_cell.length_a   1.000
_cell.length_b   1.000
_cell.length_c   1.000
_cell.angle_alpha   90.00
_cell.angle_beta   90.00
_cell.angle_gamma   90.00
#
_symmetry.space_group_name_H-M   'P 1'
#
loop_
_entity.id
_entity.type
_entity.pdbx_description
1 polymer ?
#
loop_
_entity_poly.entity_id
_entity_poly.type
_entity_poly.pdbx_seq_one_letter_code
_entity_poly.pdbx_strand_id
1 'polypeptide(L)'
;MIILTKNKINKLFNKLGKKKLFWSFFVILCFWIAIPTGQSETSNVASVISPQDYFISVQDAFQPIVSNLIIQQENVIGAISSPLFITSKTTASLSTEQANEEKYIIKHKVMEGETLSAISEKYNISVTTILLANNLNDSKIYPGQELLILPVNGILHMVDKGETVDILAKNYSAKKDEIISYNNLSADGNIYIGDIIIIPNGTMPKQV
;
A
#
# COMPACT_ATOMS: atom_id res chain seq x y z
N MET A 1 31.31 26.84 20.45
CA MET A 1 30.99 28.25 20.81
C MET A 1 32.26 29.08 20.69
N ILE A 2 32.47 29.73 19.54
CA ILE A 2 33.67 30.55 19.28
C ILE A 2 33.21 32.02 19.23
N ILE A 3 33.58 32.77 20.26
CA ILE A 3 33.26 34.18 20.44
C ILE A 3 34.23 34.98 19.54
N LEU A 4 33.72 35.52 18.43
CA LEU A 4 34.47 36.49 17.62
C LEU A 4 34.27 37.90 18.21
N THR A 5 35.38 38.52 18.58
CA THR A 5 35.48 39.84 19.22
C THR A 5 35.05 40.96 18.27
N LYS A 6 34.36 41.98 18.83
CA LYS A 6 33.74 43.15 18.17
C LYS A 6 34.63 43.89 17.14
N ASN A 7 35.95 43.75 17.23
CA ASN A 7 36.91 44.46 16.38
C ASN A 7 36.96 43.95 14.92
N LYS A 8 36.52 42.70 14.66
CA LYS A 8 36.50 42.14 13.29
C LYS A 8 35.28 42.58 12.48
N ILE A 9 34.19 42.95 13.14
CA ILE A 9 32.93 43.40 12.52
C ILE A 9 33.07 44.82 11.95
N ASN A 10 33.73 45.73 12.68
CA ASN A 10 33.92 47.12 12.23
C ASN A 10 34.81 47.24 10.97
N LYS A 11 35.72 46.27 10.75
CA LYS A 11 36.55 46.21 9.53
C LYS A 11 35.75 45.73 8.30
N LEU A 12 34.69 44.95 8.51
CA LEU A 12 33.73 44.55 7.46
C LEU A 12 32.78 45.70 7.09
N PHE A 13 32.35 46.52 8.07
CA PHE A 13 31.48 47.67 7.82
C PHE A 13 32.17 48.84 7.10
N ASN A 14 33.47 49.06 7.28
CA ASN A 14 34.18 50.17 6.64
C ASN A 14 34.57 49.92 5.17
N LYS A 15 34.35 48.70 4.64
CA LYS A 15 34.64 48.35 3.24
C LYS A 15 33.41 48.45 2.32
N LEU A 16 32.23 48.68 2.89
CA LEU A 16 30.99 48.90 2.15
C LEU A 16 30.61 50.38 2.22
N GLY A 17 30.80 51.09 1.11
CA GLY A 17 30.56 52.53 1.01
C GLY A 17 29.14 52.92 1.44
N LYS A 18 29.06 53.91 2.33
CA LYS A 18 27.87 54.44 3.02
C LYS A 18 26.75 55.02 2.12
N LYS A 19 26.76 54.77 0.81
CA LYS A 19 25.77 55.32 -0.14
C LYS A 19 24.76 54.29 -0.68
N LYS A 20 24.90 52.99 -0.35
CA LYS A 20 23.93 51.95 -0.76
C LYS A 20 23.07 51.36 0.37
N LEU A 21 23.17 51.91 1.59
CA LEU A 21 22.33 51.46 2.73
C LEU A 21 21.11 52.36 3.00
N PHE A 22 21.01 53.52 2.34
CA PHE A 22 19.89 54.46 2.51
C PHE A 22 18.72 54.24 1.54
N TRP A 23 18.83 53.27 0.61
CA TRP A 23 17.78 52.95 -0.38
C TRP A 23 17.08 51.61 -0.14
N SER A 24 17.42 50.89 0.93
CA SER A 24 16.73 49.65 1.32
C SER A 24 15.75 49.84 2.48
N PHE A 25 15.76 51.00 3.14
CA PHE A 25 14.86 51.33 4.26
C PHE A 25 13.66 52.21 3.87
N PHE A 26 13.61 52.73 2.63
CA PHE A 26 12.51 53.60 2.16
C PHE A 26 11.44 52.87 1.31
N VAL A 27 11.63 51.59 0.98
CA VAL A 27 10.59 50.76 0.31
C VAL A 27 9.64 50.12 1.34
N ILE A 28 9.87 50.36 2.63
CA ILE A 28 9.00 49.91 3.74
C ILE A 28 7.81 50.88 3.99
N LEU A 29 7.60 51.95 3.21
CA LEU A 29 6.59 52.98 3.56
C LEU A 29 5.51 53.33 2.50
N CYS A 30 5.46 52.72 1.30
CA CYS A 30 4.51 53.17 0.26
C CYS A 30 3.59 52.13 -0.40
N PHE A 31 3.31 50.99 0.23
CA PHE A 31 2.20 50.11 -0.22
C PHE A 31 1.29 49.70 0.94
N TRP A 32 0.98 50.68 1.78
CA TRP A 32 -0.33 50.80 2.40
C TRP A 32 -1.20 51.55 1.39
N ILE A 33 -2.43 51.08 1.16
CA ILE A 33 -3.52 51.64 0.31
C ILE A 33 -3.77 50.86 -0.99
N ALA A 34 -5.01 50.35 -1.04
CA ALA A 34 -5.80 49.83 -2.16
C ALA A 34 -5.87 48.30 -2.28
N ILE A 35 -7.07 47.76 -2.01
CA ILE A 35 -7.85 46.72 -2.74
C ILE A 35 -8.85 46.05 -1.76
N PRO A 36 -10.11 45.78 -2.20
CA PRO A 36 -11.31 46.31 -1.58
C PRO A 36 -11.96 45.40 -0.53
N THR A 37 -12.77 46.01 0.32
CA THR A 37 -13.74 45.35 1.20
C THR A 37 -14.87 44.73 0.37
N GLY A 38 -14.78 43.42 0.12
CA GLY A 38 -15.92 42.59 -0.26
C GLY A 38 -16.59 42.04 1.01
N GLN A 39 -17.79 42.50 1.31
CA GLN A 39 -18.70 41.84 2.24
C GLN A 39 -19.47 40.76 1.46
N SER A 40 -19.37 39.50 1.85
CA SER A 40 -20.49 38.54 1.73
C SER A 40 -20.19 37.23 2.45
N GLU A 41 -20.93 37.05 3.53
CA GLU A 41 -21.58 35.79 3.95
C GLU A 41 -20.69 34.64 4.47
N THR A 42 -20.69 34.53 5.80
CA THR A 42 -20.49 33.29 6.53
C THR A 42 -21.55 32.26 6.13
N SER A 43 -21.29 31.46 5.10
CA SER A 43 -22.01 30.20 4.95
C SER A 43 -21.41 29.19 5.92
N ASN A 44 -22.11 28.95 7.02
CA ASN A 44 -21.97 27.72 7.81
C ASN A 44 -22.10 26.53 6.85
N VAL A 45 -20.99 25.91 6.45
CA VAL A 45 -21.02 24.59 5.79
C VAL A 45 -20.79 23.49 6.85
N ALA A 46 -21.27 23.74 8.07
CA ALA A 46 -21.33 22.77 9.14
C ALA A 46 -22.57 21.86 9.05
N SER A 47 -23.28 21.82 7.92
CA SER A 47 -24.53 21.06 7.81
C SER A 47 -24.84 20.45 6.43
N VAL A 48 -23.86 20.20 5.56
CA VAL A 48 -24.13 19.62 4.22
C VAL A 48 -23.51 18.22 4.01
N ILE A 49 -22.97 17.59 5.05
CA ILE A 49 -22.55 16.19 4.93
C ILE A 49 -23.35 15.38 5.95
N SER A 50 -24.36 14.66 5.45
CA SER A 50 -25.03 13.64 6.23
C SER A 50 -24.09 12.42 6.31
N PRO A 51 -23.88 11.79 7.48
CA PRO A 51 -22.96 10.65 7.65
C PRO A 51 -23.24 9.41 6.78
N GLN A 52 -24.28 9.46 5.95
CA GLN A 52 -24.72 8.42 5.03
C GLN A 52 -24.27 8.64 3.57
N ASP A 53 -23.53 9.73 3.30
CA ASP A 53 -22.84 9.96 2.01
C ASP A 53 -21.40 9.39 2.01
N TYR A 54 -20.96 8.76 3.11
CA TYR A 54 -19.70 8.02 3.16
C TYR A 54 -19.91 6.59 2.66
N PHE A 55 -19.49 6.31 1.43
CA PHE A 55 -19.42 4.93 0.88
C PHE A 55 -18.31 4.06 1.49
N ILE A 56 -17.60 4.55 2.51
CA ILE A 56 -16.61 3.77 3.25
C ILE A 56 -17.14 3.52 4.66
N SER A 57 -17.80 2.38 4.84
CA SER A 57 -17.94 1.74 6.14
C SER A 57 -16.55 1.24 6.55
N VAL A 58 -15.76 2.07 7.23
CA VAL A 58 -14.52 1.63 7.92
C VAL A 58 -14.93 0.86 9.19
N GLN A 59 -15.66 -0.25 9.00
CA GLN A 59 -15.85 -1.26 10.02
C GLN A 59 -14.74 -2.29 9.82
N ASP A 60 -13.55 -1.92 10.28
CA ASP A 60 -12.54 -2.81 10.88
C ASP A 60 -11.23 -2.01 11.03
N ALA A 61 -11.18 -1.32 12.18
CA ALA A 61 -10.02 -0.81 12.91
C ALA A 61 -8.67 -0.76 12.16
N PHE A 62 -8.46 0.28 11.36
CA PHE A 62 -7.11 0.83 11.24
C PHE A 62 -6.78 1.50 12.58
N GLN A 63 -6.08 0.79 13.48
CA GLN A 63 -5.51 1.45 14.65
C GLN A 63 -4.31 2.26 14.16
N PRO A 64 -4.37 3.61 14.16
CA PRO A 64 -3.21 4.38 13.76
C PRO A 64 -2.09 4.12 14.76
N ILE A 65 -0.98 3.54 14.31
CA ILE A 65 0.27 3.56 15.06
C ILE A 65 0.76 5.01 15.01
N VAL A 66 0.33 5.82 15.99
CA VAL A 66 0.83 7.18 16.15
C VAL A 66 2.30 7.11 16.54
N SER A 67 3.18 7.52 15.62
CA SER A 67 4.59 7.72 15.90
C SER A 67 4.74 8.90 16.87
N ASN A 68 5.62 8.75 17.86
CA ASN A 68 5.86 9.70 18.95
C ASN A 68 5.80 11.17 18.54
N LEU A 69 5.02 11.94 19.29
CA LEU A 69 4.95 13.40 19.21
C LEU A 69 6.29 14.00 19.67
N ILE A 70 7.04 14.64 18.78
CA ILE A 70 8.18 15.47 19.14
C ILE A 70 7.71 16.92 19.20
N ILE A 71 7.69 17.49 20.40
CA ILE A 71 7.35 18.90 20.64
C ILE A 71 8.65 19.72 20.58
N GLN A 72 8.75 20.66 19.63
CA GLN A 72 9.66 21.79 19.74
C GLN A 72 8.89 23.11 19.64
N GLN A 73 9.33 24.08 20.44
CA GLN A 73 8.61 25.29 20.86
C GLN A 73 7.83 26.03 19.75
N GLU A 74 6.52 26.12 19.96
CA GLU A 74 5.54 27.08 19.41
C GLU A 74 5.29 27.18 17.89
N ASN A 75 5.46 26.12 17.08
CA ASN A 75 4.94 26.16 15.71
C ASN A 75 4.61 24.78 15.07
N VAL A 76 3.45 24.75 14.40
CA VAL A 76 2.86 23.75 13.47
C VAL A 76 3.06 22.26 13.80
N ILE A 77 1.93 21.58 14.07
CA ILE A 77 1.86 20.11 14.04
C ILE A 77 1.82 19.68 12.58
N GLY A 78 2.99 19.43 12.00
CA GLY A 78 3.10 18.65 10.78
C GLY A 78 2.80 17.19 11.10
N ALA A 79 1.54 16.78 10.98
CA ALA A 79 1.23 15.36 10.88
C ALA A 79 1.82 14.86 9.55
N ILE A 80 3.00 14.25 9.59
CA ILE A 80 3.45 13.44 8.46
C ILE A 80 2.60 12.17 8.46
N SER A 81 1.48 12.17 7.72
CA SER A 81 0.85 10.91 7.36
C SER A 81 1.92 10.07 6.66
N SER A 82 2.11 8.83 7.10
CA SER A 82 2.95 7.89 6.36
C SER A 82 2.56 7.96 4.88
N PRO A 83 3.53 8.01 3.95
CA PRO A 83 3.21 8.08 2.53
C PRO A 83 2.28 6.93 2.19
N LEU A 84 1.14 7.26 1.57
CA LEU A 84 0.24 6.26 1.05
C LEU A 84 0.89 5.64 -0.18
N PHE A 85 1.32 4.39 -0.06
CA PHE A 85 1.81 3.63 -1.20
C PHE A 85 0.61 3.15 -2.02
N ILE A 86 0.21 3.93 -3.02
CA ILE A 86 -0.78 3.47 -3.99
C ILE A 86 -0.05 2.58 -4.99
N THR A 87 -0.30 1.28 -4.89
CA THR A 87 0.20 0.31 -5.87
C THR A 87 -0.64 0.41 -7.14
N SER A 88 -0.08 -0.03 -8.28
CA SER A 88 -0.83 -0.18 -9.54
C SER A 88 -2.11 -1.02 -9.37
N LYS A 89 -2.13 -1.97 -8.44
CA LYS A 89 -3.31 -2.76 -8.06
C LYS A 89 -4.41 -1.90 -7.43
N THR A 90 -4.05 -0.93 -6.60
CA THR A 90 -4.99 -0.03 -5.90
C THR A 90 -5.46 1.13 -6.79
N THR A 91 -4.62 1.64 -7.69
CA THR A 91 -5.08 2.60 -8.73
C THR A 91 -5.97 1.91 -9.76
N ALA A 92 -5.67 0.68 -10.17
CA ALA A 92 -6.51 -0.07 -11.11
C ALA A 92 -7.92 -0.34 -10.56
N SER A 93 -8.09 -0.58 -9.26
CA SER A 93 -9.41 -0.74 -8.63
C SER A 93 -10.25 0.55 -8.59
N LEU A 94 -9.63 1.73 -8.75
CA LEU A 94 -10.34 3.01 -8.79
C LEU A 94 -10.77 3.39 -10.22
N SER A 95 -10.19 2.74 -11.23
CA SER A 95 -10.35 3.08 -12.63
C SER A 95 -10.60 1.82 -13.46
N THR A 96 -11.77 1.20 -13.31
CA THR A 96 -12.59 0.62 -14.40
C THR A 96 -13.67 -0.33 -13.87
N GLU A 97 -14.92 -0.02 -14.20
CA GLU A 97 -16.05 -0.94 -14.23
C GLU A 97 -15.89 -1.91 -15.43
N GLN A 98 -15.01 -2.89 -15.29
CA GLN A 98 -15.15 -4.16 -15.98
C GLN A 98 -15.00 -5.21 -14.91
N ALA A 99 -15.97 -6.12 -14.80
CA ALA A 99 -15.91 -7.29 -13.93
C ALA A 99 -14.75 -8.19 -14.37
N ASN A 100 -13.54 -7.76 -14.02
CA ASN A 100 -12.37 -8.59 -13.98
C ASN A 100 -12.69 -9.60 -12.88
N GLU A 101 -12.71 -10.89 -13.22
CA GLU A 101 -12.81 -11.94 -12.20
C GLU A 101 -11.66 -11.69 -11.22
N GLU A 102 -11.98 -11.11 -10.07
CA GLU A 102 -10.95 -10.74 -9.12
C GLU A 102 -10.32 -12.04 -8.62
N LYS A 103 -9.06 -12.25 -8.99
CA LYS A 103 -8.28 -13.44 -8.61
C LYS A 103 -7.82 -13.31 -7.16
N TYR A 104 -8.74 -13.33 -6.21
CA TYR A 104 -8.42 -13.30 -4.79
C TYR A 104 -8.44 -14.72 -4.19
N ILE A 105 -7.56 -14.93 -3.22
CA ILE A 105 -7.60 -16.12 -2.37
C ILE A 105 -8.77 -15.94 -1.41
N ILE A 106 -9.68 -16.90 -1.40
CA ILE A 106 -10.89 -16.87 -0.58
C ILE A 106 -10.60 -17.59 0.73
N LYS A 107 -10.99 -16.99 1.86
CA LYS A 107 -11.08 -17.70 3.14
C LYS A 107 -12.46 -18.32 3.26
N HIS A 108 -12.51 -19.65 3.24
CA HIS A 108 -13.74 -20.42 3.40
C HIS A 108 -13.78 -21.02 4.81
N LYS A 109 -14.85 -20.76 5.55
CA LYS A 109 -15.08 -21.37 6.86
C LYS A 109 -15.92 -22.63 6.69
N VAL A 110 -15.36 -23.78 7.05
CA VAL A 110 -15.99 -25.09 6.93
C VAL A 110 -17.26 -25.15 7.79
N MET A 111 -18.36 -25.56 7.19
CA MET A 111 -19.64 -25.78 7.87
C MET A 111 -19.79 -27.21 8.37
N GLU A 112 -20.77 -27.43 9.25
CA GLU A 112 -21.07 -28.78 9.74
C GLU A 112 -21.52 -29.69 8.58
N GLY A 113 -20.87 -30.86 8.46
CA GLY A 113 -21.14 -31.84 7.41
C GLY A 113 -20.49 -31.55 6.05
N GLU A 114 -19.76 -30.45 5.88
CA GLU A 114 -19.01 -30.20 4.65
C GLU A 114 -17.83 -31.17 4.49
N THR A 115 -17.51 -31.50 3.24
CA THR A 115 -16.34 -32.31 2.87
C THR A 115 -15.48 -31.55 1.89
N LEU A 116 -14.18 -31.89 1.80
CA LEU A 116 -13.31 -31.26 0.80
C LEU A 116 -13.80 -31.47 -0.64
N SER A 117 -14.46 -32.60 -0.96
CA SER A 117 -15.02 -32.82 -2.31
C SER A 117 -16.08 -31.77 -2.62
N ALA A 118 -17.07 -31.60 -1.72
CA ALA A 118 -18.13 -30.62 -1.90
C ALA A 118 -17.60 -29.17 -1.99
N ILE A 119 -16.59 -28.83 -1.17
CA ILE A 119 -15.93 -27.53 -1.23
C ILE A 119 -15.19 -27.37 -2.57
N SER A 120 -14.47 -28.40 -3.01
CA SER A 120 -13.72 -28.37 -4.27
C SER A 120 -14.62 -28.17 -5.49
N GLU A 121 -15.78 -28.85 -5.51
CA GLU A 121 -16.80 -28.71 -6.54
C GLU A 121 -17.42 -27.30 -6.53
N LYS A 122 -17.74 -26.78 -5.34
CA LYS A 122 -18.29 -25.43 -5.16
C LYS A 122 -17.39 -24.33 -5.73
N TYR A 123 -16.08 -24.47 -5.58
CA TYR A 123 -15.09 -23.49 -6.05
C TYR A 123 -14.45 -23.87 -7.39
N ASN A 124 -14.87 -24.97 -8.00
CA ASN A 124 -14.31 -25.49 -9.26
C ASN A 124 -12.77 -25.63 -9.24
N ILE A 125 -12.23 -26.11 -8.11
CA ILE A 125 -10.82 -26.43 -7.94
C ILE A 125 -10.65 -27.87 -7.49
N SER A 126 -9.45 -28.41 -7.56
CA SER A 126 -9.15 -29.78 -7.15
C SER A 126 -9.01 -29.87 -5.63
N VAL A 127 -9.41 -31.02 -5.08
CA VAL A 127 -9.15 -31.35 -3.67
C VAL A 127 -7.67 -31.22 -3.35
N THR A 128 -6.79 -31.68 -4.26
CA THR A 128 -5.33 -31.57 -4.10
C THR A 128 -4.88 -30.12 -3.95
N THR A 129 -5.42 -29.19 -4.75
CA THR A 129 -5.10 -27.76 -4.60
C THR A 129 -5.49 -27.22 -3.23
N ILE A 130 -6.68 -27.61 -2.71
CA ILE A 130 -7.09 -27.20 -1.35
C ILE A 130 -6.15 -27.77 -0.30
N LEU A 131 -5.80 -29.05 -0.41
CA LEU A 131 -4.88 -29.70 0.53
C LEU A 131 -3.53 -28.99 0.57
N LEU A 132 -2.94 -28.74 -0.60
CA LEU A 132 -1.62 -28.11 -0.72
C LEU A 132 -1.63 -26.66 -0.25
N ALA A 133 -2.66 -25.87 -0.60
CA ALA A 133 -2.77 -24.47 -0.17
C ALA A 133 -2.93 -24.30 1.35
N ASN A 134 -3.39 -25.35 2.04
CA ASN A 134 -3.66 -25.34 3.48
C ASN A 134 -2.72 -26.25 4.29
N ASN A 135 -1.67 -26.80 3.66
CA ASN A 135 -0.73 -27.73 4.28
C ASN A 135 -1.43 -28.93 4.97
N LEU A 136 -2.51 -29.43 4.36
CA LEU A 136 -3.27 -30.57 4.86
C LEU A 136 -2.69 -31.87 4.29
N ASN A 137 -2.50 -32.86 5.18
CA ASN A 137 -1.95 -34.18 4.80
C ASN A 137 -3.04 -35.17 4.36
N ASP A 138 -4.28 -34.98 4.82
CA ASP A 138 -5.42 -35.82 4.50
C ASP A 138 -6.68 -34.98 4.28
N SER A 139 -7.76 -35.64 3.83
CA SER A 139 -9.02 -34.95 3.52
C SER A 139 -9.89 -34.65 4.75
N LYS A 140 -9.35 -34.75 5.98
CA LYS A 140 -10.12 -34.47 7.19
C LYS A 140 -10.15 -32.96 7.43
N ILE A 141 -11.35 -32.45 7.61
CA ILE A 141 -11.63 -31.07 7.94
C ILE A 141 -12.66 -31.02 9.06
N TYR A 142 -12.65 -29.94 9.83
CA TYR A 142 -13.52 -29.77 10.98
C TYR A 142 -14.42 -28.54 10.83
N PRO A 143 -15.67 -28.58 11.31
CA PRO A 143 -16.53 -27.40 11.32
C PRO A 143 -15.85 -26.23 12.04
N GLY A 144 -15.92 -25.04 11.44
CA GLY A 144 -15.28 -23.82 11.91
C GLY A 144 -13.83 -23.64 11.46
N GLN A 145 -13.19 -24.65 10.85
CA GLN A 145 -11.86 -24.52 10.26
C GLN A 145 -11.88 -23.53 9.09
N GLU A 146 -10.87 -22.67 9.01
CA GLU A 146 -10.68 -21.78 7.85
C GLU A 146 -9.75 -22.44 6.83
N LEU A 147 -10.20 -22.46 5.57
CA LEU A 147 -9.45 -22.96 4.43
C LEU A 147 -9.18 -21.82 3.46
N LEU A 148 -7.94 -21.71 3.01
CA LEU A 148 -7.51 -20.91 1.87
C LEU A 148 -7.91 -21.63 0.59
N ILE A 149 -8.74 -20.99 -0.21
CA ILE A 149 -9.23 -21.48 -1.48
C ILE A 149 -8.60 -20.62 -2.57
N LEU A 150 -7.82 -21.25 -3.44
CA LEU A 150 -7.19 -20.56 -4.55
C LEU A 150 -8.20 -20.27 -5.67
N PRO A 151 -8.02 -19.17 -6.42
CA PRO A 151 -8.87 -18.85 -7.56
C PRO A 151 -8.64 -19.77 -8.78
N VAL A 152 -7.59 -20.60 -8.76
CA VAL A 152 -7.28 -21.56 -9.83
C VAL A 152 -6.67 -22.82 -9.25
N ASN A 153 -6.78 -23.92 -10.00
CA ASN A 153 -5.99 -25.13 -9.75
C ASN A 153 -4.50 -24.82 -9.80
N GLY A 154 -3.77 -25.27 -8.79
CA GLY A 154 -2.32 -25.04 -8.71
C GLY A 154 -1.78 -25.11 -7.29
N ILE A 155 -0.67 -24.40 -7.09
CA ILE A 155 0.09 -24.36 -5.83
C ILE A 155 0.29 -22.91 -5.43
N LEU A 156 0.16 -22.64 -4.13
CA LEU A 156 0.57 -21.38 -3.53
C LEU A 156 2.00 -21.54 -3.01
N HIS A 157 2.94 -20.74 -3.50
CA HIS A 157 4.35 -20.82 -3.13
C HIS A 157 4.84 -19.49 -2.57
N MET A 158 5.64 -19.54 -1.52
CA MET A 158 6.36 -18.37 -1.01
C MET A 158 7.80 -18.45 -1.50
N VAL A 159 8.24 -17.43 -2.20
CA VAL A 159 9.54 -17.42 -2.88
C VAL A 159 10.69 -17.43 -1.86
N ASP A 160 11.57 -18.41 -2.00
CA ASP A 160 12.77 -18.59 -1.21
C ASP A 160 14.00 -17.91 -1.84
N LYS A 161 15.09 -17.86 -1.07
CA LYS A 161 16.34 -17.24 -1.51
C LYS A 161 16.91 -17.92 -2.74
N GLY A 162 17.06 -17.13 -3.81
CA GLY A 162 17.72 -17.53 -5.06
C GLY A 162 16.81 -18.26 -6.04
N GLU A 163 15.51 -18.31 -5.76
CA GLU A 163 14.53 -18.85 -6.71
C GLU A 163 14.25 -17.88 -7.86
N THR A 164 13.89 -18.45 -9.00
CA THR A 164 13.43 -17.72 -10.19
C THR A 164 12.18 -18.40 -10.72
N VAL A 165 11.39 -17.70 -11.53
CA VAL A 165 10.20 -18.31 -12.16
C VAL A 165 10.57 -19.55 -12.99
N ASP A 166 11.75 -19.58 -13.62
CA ASP A 166 12.23 -20.76 -14.35
C ASP A 166 12.45 -21.97 -13.41
N ILE A 167 13.05 -21.75 -12.24
CA ILE A 167 13.26 -22.80 -11.23
C ILE A 167 11.90 -23.30 -10.70
N LEU A 168 10.99 -22.37 -10.39
CA LEU A 168 9.65 -22.72 -9.91
C LEU A 168 8.88 -23.52 -10.97
N ALA A 169 8.83 -23.04 -12.22
CA ALA A 169 8.16 -23.72 -13.32
C ALA A 169 8.68 -25.16 -13.48
N LYS A 170 10.00 -25.35 -13.42
CA LYS A 170 10.62 -26.67 -13.49
C LYS A 170 10.26 -27.56 -12.30
N ASN A 171 10.40 -27.05 -11.08
CA ASN A 171 10.16 -27.81 -9.85
C ASN A 171 8.70 -28.27 -9.76
N TYR A 172 7.76 -27.40 -10.13
CA TYR A 172 6.33 -27.68 -10.04
C TYR A 172 5.73 -28.26 -11.33
N SER A 173 6.55 -28.57 -12.34
CA SER A 173 6.09 -29.02 -13.66
C SER A 173 5.02 -28.10 -14.28
N ALA A 174 5.17 -26.79 -14.05
CA ALA A 174 4.25 -25.74 -14.50
C ALA A 174 4.85 -24.97 -15.70
N LYS A 175 4.02 -24.19 -16.39
CA LYS A 175 4.49 -23.33 -17.49
C LYS A 175 4.88 -21.96 -16.98
N LYS A 176 6.10 -21.52 -17.33
CA LYS A 176 6.63 -20.19 -16.98
C LYS A 176 5.68 -19.05 -17.37
N ASP A 177 5.18 -19.06 -18.60
CA ASP A 177 4.32 -17.99 -19.11
C ASP A 177 2.98 -17.89 -18.36
N GLU A 178 2.44 -19.03 -17.91
CA GLU A 178 1.25 -19.08 -17.07
C GLU A 178 1.52 -18.46 -15.69
N ILE A 179 2.68 -18.74 -15.08
CA ILE A 179 3.07 -18.13 -13.80
C ILE A 179 3.21 -16.60 -13.96
N ILE A 180 3.91 -16.13 -14.99
CA ILE A 180 4.13 -14.70 -15.22
C ILE A 180 2.80 -13.97 -15.42
N SER A 181 1.99 -14.44 -16.37
CA SER A 181 0.72 -13.80 -16.71
C SER A 181 -0.31 -13.87 -15.58
N TYR A 182 -0.38 -14.98 -14.84
CA TYR A 182 -1.35 -15.14 -13.76
C TYR A 182 -1.06 -14.23 -12.56
N ASN A 183 0.21 -14.06 -12.21
CA ASN A 183 0.63 -13.22 -11.09
C ASN A 183 0.89 -11.76 -11.48
N ASN A 184 0.59 -11.37 -12.73
CA ASN A 184 0.85 -10.05 -13.29
C ASN A 184 2.31 -9.61 -13.13
N LEU A 185 3.25 -10.54 -13.27
CA LEU A 185 4.67 -10.24 -13.23
C LEU A 185 5.10 -9.52 -14.52
N SER A 186 6.19 -8.76 -14.44
CA SER A 186 6.84 -8.23 -15.64
C SER A 186 7.32 -9.36 -16.56
N ALA A 187 7.50 -9.07 -17.85
CA ALA A 187 7.83 -10.08 -18.86
C ALA A 187 9.18 -10.80 -18.62
N ASP A 188 10.07 -10.19 -17.84
CA ASP A 188 11.32 -10.78 -17.38
C ASP A 188 11.13 -11.78 -16.22
N GLY A 189 9.95 -11.83 -15.60
CA GLY A 189 9.59 -12.80 -14.57
C GLY A 189 10.37 -12.59 -13.27
N ASN A 190 10.73 -11.35 -12.94
CA ASN A 190 11.42 -11.05 -11.69
C ASN A 190 10.50 -11.33 -10.49
N ILE A 191 11.04 -12.05 -9.52
CA ILE A 191 10.41 -12.36 -8.23
C ILE A 191 11.41 -12.09 -7.12
N TYR A 192 10.91 -11.77 -5.94
CA TYR A 192 11.70 -11.44 -4.76
C TYR A 192 11.38 -12.41 -3.61
N ILE A 193 12.34 -12.55 -2.71
CA ILE A 193 12.18 -13.39 -1.52
C ILE A 193 10.97 -12.92 -0.70
N GLY A 194 10.09 -13.86 -0.34
CA GLY A 194 8.86 -13.58 0.39
C GLY A 194 7.67 -13.25 -0.49
N ASP A 195 7.84 -13.12 -1.81
CA ASP A 195 6.70 -12.99 -2.72
C ASP A 195 5.83 -14.24 -2.63
N ILE A 196 4.52 -14.04 -2.61
CA ILE A 196 3.54 -15.13 -2.68
C ILE A 196 3.13 -15.28 -4.13
N ILE A 197 3.50 -16.38 -4.74
CA ILE A 197 3.28 -16.69 -6.15
C ILE A 197 2.30 -17.85 -6.25
N ILE A 198 1.24 -17.66 -7.03
CA ILE A 198 0.36 -18.75 -7.44
C ILE A 198 1.00 -19.43 -8.65
N ILE A 199 1.10 -20.74 -8.65
CA ILE A 199 1.65 -21.54 -9.74
C ILE A 199 0.49 -22.31 -10.37
N PRO A 200 -0.16 -21.76 -11.41
CA PRO A 200 -1.33 -22.38 -12.03
C PRO A 200 -0.96 -23.73 -12.63
N ASN A 201 -1.84 -24.71 -12.44
CA ASN A 201 -1.69 -26.08 -12.93
C ASN A 201 -0.40 -26.79 -12.47
N GLY A 202 0.31 -26.23 -11.49
CA GLY A 202 1.51 -26.84 -10.91
C GLY A 202 1.17 -28.07 -10.09
N THR A 203 2.09 -29.03 -10.08
CA THR A 203 2.03 -30.25 -9.30
C THR A 203 3.19 -30.29 -8.30
N MET A 204 3.03 -31.01 -7.19
CA MET A 204 4.10 -31.10 -6.18
C MET A 204 5.42 -31.57 -6.82
N PRO A 205 6.55 -30.99 -6.40
CA PRO A 205 7.84 -31.39 -6.94
C PRO A 205 8.06 -32.87 -6.68
N LYS A 206 8.54 -33.55 -7.71
CA LYS A 206 8.95 -34.94 -7.59
C LYS A 206 10.02 -35.00 -6.50
N GLN A 207 9.70 -35.67 -5.39
CA GLN A 207 10.69 -35.94 -4.34
C GLN A 207 11.75 -36.84 -5.00
N VAL A 208 12.95 -36.29 -5.23
CA VAL A 208 14.08 -37.01 -5.83
C VAL A 208 14.87 -37.68 -4.72
#